data_AF-A0A3D3CVQ7-F1
#
_entry.id   AF-A0A3D3CVQ7-F1
#
_cell.length_a   1.000
_cell.length_b   1.000
_cell.length_c   1.000
_cell.angle_alpha   90.00
_cell.angle_beta   90.00
_cell.angle_gamma   90.00
#
_symmetry.space_group_name_H-M   'P 1'
#
loop_
_entity.id
_entity.type
_entity.pdbx_description
1 polymer ?
#
loop_
_entity_poly.entity_id
_entity_poly.type
_entity_poly.pdbx_seq_one_letter_code
_entity_poly.pdbx_strand_id
1 'polypeptide(L)'
;MLKYICLFLLIINSLHGYSQPKTMAAIKTELEKSPNSPLYVKDILKKKFKLDTVVVTRTTRFNSLADSLAYKGVLRKVYGPFTIQGQKFLVQILARLPNTFYKISQIFIDTSVFRYRIADSIGNAILSKLKNHQDSFEHLAQTYSMGGESATRGDLGWVARGSVIPAIDQKLAKAKKGDVFMVWSANGLHIIKLTEVPKQDHG
;
A
#
# COMPACT_ATOMS: atom_id res chain seq x y z
N MET A 1 9.19 4.06 12.55
CA MET A 1 7.75 4.23 12.81
C MET A 1 7.01 4.10 11.49
N LEU A 2 6.36 2.95 11.26
CA LEU A 2 5.34 2.81 10.21
C LEU A 2 4.19 3.77 10.56
N LYS A 3 3.64 4.47 9.55
CA LYS A 3 2.54 5.45 9.71
C LYS A 3 1.28 4.97 8.98
N TYR A 4 0.15 5.56 9.36
CA TYR A 4 -1.11 4.87 9.65
C TYR A 4 -2.30 5.78 9.22
N ILE A 5 -3.26 5.30 8.41
CA ILE A 5 -4.46 6.08 7.99
C ILE A 5 -5.67 5.70 8.83
N CYS A 6 -6.29 6.61 9.56
CA CYS A 6 -7.43 6.27 10.41
C CYS A 6 -8.77 6.21 9.62
N LEU A 7 -9.34 5.02 9.55
CA LEU A 7 -10.62 4.68 8.93
C LEU A 7 -11.70 4.49 10.00
N PHE A 8 -12.86 5.07 9.81
CA PHE A 8 -14.02 4.89 10.69
C PHE A 8 -15.04 3.94 10.06
N LEU A 9 -15.48 2.92 10.78
CA LEU A 9 -16.49 1.93 10.36
C LEU A 9 -17.71 1.97 11.30
N LEU A 10 -18.90 2.27 10.78
CA LEU A 10 -20.18 2.28 11.54
C LEU A 10 -20.97 0.99 11.30
N ILE A 11 -21.42 0.29 12.34
CA ILE A 11 -22.29 -0.91 12.25
C ILE A 11 -23.77 -0.49 12.27
N ILE A 12 -24.56 -0.95 11.29
CA ILE A 12 -26.00 -0.67 11.21
C ILE A 12 -26.81 -1.94 11.50
N ASN A 13 -27.34 -2.06 12.73
CA ASN A 13 -28.38 -3.04 13.08
C ASN A 13 -29.76 -2.39 13.07
N SER A 14 -30.72 -3.01 12.39
CA SER A 14 -32.12 -2.61 12.31
C SER A 14 -32.89 -3.08 13.55
N LEU A 15 -33.20 -2.16 14.46
CA LEU A 15 -34.15 -2.34 15.56
C LEU A 15 -35.10 -1.14 15.56
N HIS A 16 -36.40 -1.45 15.55
CA HIS A 16 -37.52 -0.51 15.46
C HIS A 16 -37.78 0.14 16.83
N GLY A 17 -37.80 1.48 16.86
CA GLY A 17 -38.17 2.28 18.02
C GLY A 17 -38.49 3.71 17.57
N TYR A 18 -39.51 4.31 18.19
CA TYR A 18 -40.20 5.56 17.85
C TYR A 18 -39.29 6.79 17.61
N SER A 19 -38.77 6.90 16.40
CA SER A 19 -38.32 8.12 15.72
C SER A 19 -38.23 7.73 14.26
N GLN A 20 -38.74 8.55 13.33
CA GLN A 20 -38.64 8.25 11.90
C GLN A 20 -37.19 7.84 11.58
N PRO A 21 -36.95 6.59 11.13
CA PRO A 21 -35.58 6.11 10.97
C PRO A 21 -34.92 6.98 9.91
N LYS A 22 -33.89 7.74 10.31
CA LYS A 22 -33.16 8.62 9.40
C LYS A 22 -32.74 7.83 8.17
N THR A 23 -33.01 8.38 6.99
CA THR A 23 -32.66 7.71 5.75
C THR A 23 -31.14 7.57 5.65
N MET A 24 -30.66 6.56 4.92
CA MET A 24 -29.22 6.34 4.72
C MET A 24 -28.52 7.57 4.13
N ALA A 25 -29.20 8.27 3.23
CA ALA A 25 -28.70 9.51 2.64
C ALA A 25 -28.54 10.61 3.71
N ALA A 26 -29.55 10.79 4.57
CA ALA A 26 -29.47 11.75 5.67
C ALA A 26 -28.33 11.42 6.65
N ILE A 27 -28.18 10.14 7.03
CA ILE A 27 -27.10 9.69 7.92
C ILE A 27 -25.73 10.02 7.32
N LYS A 28 -25.52 9.75 6.03
CA LYS A 28 -24.25 10.08 5.36
C LYS A 28 -23.98 11.58 5.39
N THR A 29 -24.94 12.39 4.96
CA THR A 29 -24.77 13.85 4.93
C THR A 29 -24.49 14.44 6.31
N GLU A 30 -25.15 13.95 7.35
CA GLU A 30 -24.92 14.41 8.72
C GLU A 30 -23.54 13.98 9.25
N LEU A 31 -23.08 12.77 8.94
CA LEU A 31 -21.74 12.30 9.28
C LEU A 31 -20.64 13.08 8.58
N GLU A 32 -20.85 13.45 7.32
CA GLU A 32 -19.92 14.27 6.52
C GLU A 32 -19.82 15.70 7.05
N LYS A 33 -20.93 16.27 7.51
CA LYS A 33 -20.98 17.62 8.10
C LYS A 33 -20.55 17.67 9.57
N SER A 34 -20.55 16.53 10.26
CA SER A 34 -20.21 16.49 11.68
C SER A 34 -18.75 16.86 11.92
N PRO A 35 -18.44 17.79 12.84
CA PRO A 35 -17.06 18.08 13.23
C PRO A 35 -16.40 16.87 13.91
N ASN A 36 -17.20 16.04 14.60
CA ASN A 36 -16.75 14.82 15.27
C ASN A 36 -17.70 13.65 14.94
N SER A 37 -17.44 13.01 13.81
CA SER A 37 -18.25 11.89 13.32
C SER A 37 -18.27 10.68 14.27
N PRO A 38 -17.18 10.30 14.96
CA PRO A 38 -17.24 9.27 16.00
C PRO A 38 -18.21 9.58 17.15
N LEU A 39 -18.18 10.82 17.68
CA LEU A 39 -19.14 11.24 18.71
C LEU A 39 -20.57 11.26 18.16
N TYR A 40 -20.78 11.73 16.94
CA TYR A 40 -22.10 11.71 16.30
C TYR A 40 -22.70 10.30 16.26
N VAL A 41 -21.90 9.31 15.88
CA VAL A 41 -22.36 7.91 15.86
C VAL A 41 -22.70 7.39 17.27
N LYS A 42 -21.85 7.69 18.25
CA LYS A 42 -22.03 7.24 19.63
C LYS A 42 -23.25 7.89 20.27
N ASP A 43 -23.36 9.21 20.15
CA ASP A 43 -24.26 10.01 20.98
C ASP A 43 -25.59 10.30 20.29
N ILE A 44 -25.60 10.44 18.96
CA ILE A 44 -26.82 10.73 18.18
C ILE A 44 -27.41 9.46 17.57
N LEU A 45 -26.61 8.69 16.84
CA LEU A 45 -27.12 7.47 16.20
C LEU A 45 -27.26 6.30 17.19
N LYS A 46 -26.58 6.38 18.35
CA LYS A 46 -26.51 5.30 19.34
C LYS A 46 -26.10 3.96 18.72
N LYS A 47 -25.16 3.98 17.76
CA LYS A 47 -24.66 2.79 17.04
C LYS A 47 -23.21 2.49 17.41
N LYS A 48 -22.79 1.25 17.15
CA LYS A 48 -21.40 0.81 17.34
C LYS A 48 -20.53 1.31 16.18
N PHE A 49 -19.29 1.66 16.48
CA PHE A 49 -18.29 1.98 15.47
C PHE A 49 -16.92 1.41 15.82
N LYS A 50 -16.05 1.35 14.81
CA LYS A 50 -14.64 1.01 14.92
C LYS A 50 -13.80 2.14 14.33
N LEU A 51 -12.76 2.56 15.05
CA LEU A 51 -11.67 3.33 14.49
C LEU A 51 -10.56 2.33 14.16
N ASP A 52 -10.25 2.23 12.88
CA ASP A 52 -9.21 1.36 12.37
C ASP A 52 -8.12 2.19 11.71
N THR A 53 -6.99 1.57 11.45
CA THR A 53 -5.88 2.20 10.80
C THR A 53 -5.40 1.36 9.62
N VAL A 54 -5.47 1.91 8.41
CA VAL A 54 -5.06 1.26 7.17
C VAL A 54 -3.67 1.73 6.78
N VAL A 55 -2.76 0.78 6.51
CA VAL A 55 -1.43 1.08 5.97
C VAL A 55 -1.48 0.90 4.45
N VAL A 56 -1.42 2.00 3.72
CA VAL A 56 -1.33 1.93 2.25
C VAL A 56 0.11 1.66 1.86
N THR A 57 0.34 0.50 1.27
CA THR A 57 1.67 0.05 0.85
C THR A 57 1.94 0.27 -0.64
N ARG A 58 0.88 0.46 -1.45
CA ARG A 58 0.94 0.61 -2.92
C ARG A 58 -0.06 1.65 -3.39
N THR A 59 0.20 2.31 -4.52
CA THR A 59 -0.65 3.41 -5.04
C THR A 59 -1.58 3.02 -6.20
N THR A 60 -1.42 1.83 -6.79
CA THR A 60 -2.20 1.39 -7.97
C THR A 60 -2.77 -0.02 -7.83
N ARG A 61 -1.97 -0.96 -7.30
CA ARG A 61 -2.36 -2.36 -7.09
C ARG A 61 -2.71 -2.61 -5.62
N PHE A 62 -3.86 -2.11 -5.21
CA PHE A 62 -4.32 -2.22 -3.81
C PHE A 62 -4.64 -3.68 -3.46
N ASN A 63 -4.32 -4.09 -2.23
CA ASN A 63 -4.61 -5.46 -1.77
C ASN A 63 -6.07 -5.60 -1.31
N SER A 64 -6.74 -4.50 -1.02
CA SER A 64 -8.11 -4.50 -0.52
C SER A 64 -8.90 -3.26 -0.94
N LEU A 65 -10.23 -3.33 -0.82
CA LEU A 65 -11.10 -2.17 -0.96
C LEU A 65 -10.79 -1.10 0.09
N ALA A 66 -10.40 -1.50 1.31
CA ALA A 66 -10.02 -0.58 2.37
C ALA A 66 -8.76 0.21 1.98
N ASP A 67 -7.76 -0.44 1.39
CA ASP A 67 -6.53 0.21 0.91
C ASP A 67 -6.85 1.21 -0.21
N SER A 68 -7.68 0.79 -1.17
CA SER A 68 -8.12 1.65 -2.29
C SER A 68 -8.90 2.86 -1.79
N LEU A 69 -9.82 2.68 -0.84
CA LEU A 69 -10.56 3.78 -0.22
C LEU A 69 -9.64 4.68 0.60
N ALA A 70 -8.72 4.12 1.38
CA ALA A 70 -7.77 4.90 2.17
C ALA A 70 -6.91 5.82 1.27
N TYR A 71 -6.47 5.31 0.11
CA TYR A 71 -5.65 6.08 -0.84
C TYR A 71 -6.48 7.01 -1.76
N LYS A 72 -7.59 6.55 -2.34
CA LYS A 72 -8.35 7.35 -3.33
C LYS A 72 -9.50 8.16 -2.74
N GLY A 73 -9.93 7.85 -1.52
CA GLY A 73 -11.15 8.43 -0.97
C GLY A 73 -10.96 9.87 -0.48
N VAL A 74 -12.05 10.63 -0.52
CA VAL A 74 -12.07 12.03 -0.11
C VAL A 74 -12.17 12.10 1.41
N LEU A 75 -11.34 12.96 2.02
CA LEU A 75 -11.42 13.23 3.46
C LEU A 75 -12.84 13.63 3.85
N ARG A 76 -13.31 13.12 4.99
CA ARG A 76 -14.65 13.35 5.55
C ARG A 76 -15.81 12.80 4.74
N LYS A 77 -15.63 12.36 3.50
CA LYS A 77 -16.68 11.70 2.72
C LYS A 77 -17.03 10.33 3.30
N VAL A 78 -18.32 9.98 3.27
CA VAL A 78 -18.84 8.71 3.79
C VAL A 78 -19.19 7.76 2.64
N TYR A 79 -18.53 6.61 2.63
CA TYR A 79 -18.64 5.54 1.64
C TYR A 79 -19.50 4.38 2.14
N GLY A 80 -20.01 3.56 1.22
CA GLY A 80 -20.86 2.41 1.50
C GLY A 80 -22.35 2.67 1.18
N PRO A 81 -23.30 1.90 1.74
CA PRO A 81 -23.06 0.81 2.68
C PRO A 81 -22.31 -0.35 2.04
N PHE A 82 -21.29 -0.87 2.73
CA PHE A 82 -20.60 -2.10 2.38
C PHE A 82 -21.14 -3.25 3.21
N THR A 83 -21.23 -4.45 2.63
CA THR A 83 -21.65 -5.64 3.37
C THR A 83 -20.44 -6.55 3.61
N ILE A 84 -20.11 -6.81 4.88
CA ILE A 84 -19.03 -7.70 5.29
C ILE A 84 -19.62 -8.68 6.31
N GLN A 85 -19.54 -9.99 6.03
CA GLN A 85 -20.08 -11.04 6.91
C GLN A 85 -21.56 -10.80 7.31
N GLY A 86 -22.38 -10.36 6.35
CA GLY A 86 -23.81 -10.07 6.57
C GLY A 86 -24.10 -8.74 7.28
N GLN A 87 -23.09 -8.04 7.81
CA GLN A 87 -23.24 -6.74 8.47
C GLN A 87 -22.99 -5.60 7.49
N LYS A 88 -23.83 -4.54 7.57
CA LYS A 88 -23.69 -3.34 6.75
C LYS A 88 -22.89 -2.27 7.48
N PHE A 89 -21.92 -1.70 6.78
CA PHE A 89 -21.04 -0.67 7.30
C PHE A 89 -20.96 0.58 6.43
N LEU A 90 -20.91 1.75 7.07
CA LEU A 90 -20.44 2.98 6.43
C LEU A 90 -18.98 3.23 6.80
N VAL A 91 -18.23 3.77 5.85
CA VAL A 91 -16.80 4.03 6.00
C VAL A 91 -16.51 5.51 5.80
N GLN A 92 -15.82 6.15 6.73
CA GLN A 92 -15.40 7.55 6.60
C GLN A 92 -13.90 7.68 6.82
N ILE A 93 -13.25 8.48 5.98
CA ILE A 93 -11.81 8.75 6.10
C ILE A 93 -11.64 10.00 6.96
N LEU A 94 -11.06 9.84 8.13
CA LEU A 94 -10.99 10.93 9.12
C LEU A 94 -9.72 11.76 8.96
N ALA A 95 -8.60 11.12 8.67
CA ALA A 95 -7.30 11.76 8.58
C ALA A 95 -6.36 10.96 7.67
N ARG A 96 -5.35 11.67 7.17
CA ARG A 96 -4.31 11.15 6.28
C ARG A 96 -2.95 11.56 6.80
N LEU A 97 -2.06 10.59 6.93
CA LEU A 97 -0.69 10.85 7.34
C LEU A 97 0.23 10.68 6.13
N PRO A 98 1.17 11.61 5.90
CA PRO A 98 2.11 11.45 4.80
C PRO A 98 3.01 10.24 5.00
N ASN A 99 3.35 9.60 3.88
CA ASN A 99 4.42 8.62 3.80
C ASN A 99 5.31 8.90 2.58
N THR A 100 6.55 8.43 2.64
CA THR A 100 7.48 8.44 1.50
C THR A 100 7.24 7.20 0.66
N PHE A 101 7.12 7.37 -0.65
CA PHE A 101 6.98 6.29 -1.61
C PHE A 101 8.19 6.24 -2.53
N TYR A 102 8.69 5.03 -2.77
CA TYR A 102 9.76 4.73 -3.72
C TYR A 102 9.14 4.05 -4.94
N LYS A 103 9.42 4.53 -6.15
CA LYS A 103 9.11 3.76 -7.36
C LYS A 103 10.28 2.84 -7.65
N ILE A 104 10.09 1.54 -7.58
CA ILE A 104 11.19 0.58 -7.69
C ILE A 104 10.91 -0.51 -8.72
N SER A 105 11.98 -1.02 -9.30
CA SER A 105 11.98 -2.28 -10.04
C SER A 105 12.89 -3.30 -9.35
N GLN A 106 12.58 -4.59 -9.50
CA GLN A 106 13.31 -5.69 -8.87
C GLN A 106 13.63 -6.79 -9.88
N ILE A 107 14.80 -7.41 -9.68
CA ILE A 107 15.16 -8.75 -10.17
C ILE A 107 15.45 -9.58 -8.93
N PHE A 108 14.73 -10.68 -8.75
CA PHE A 108 14.92 -11.59 -7.62
C PHE A 108 15.52 -12.91 -8.09
N ILE A 109 16.60 -13.35 -7.43
CA ILE A 109 17.21 -14.66 -7.67
C ILE A 109 16.98 -15.53 -6.45
N ASP A 110 16.19 -16.59 -6.62
CA ASP A 110 15.77 -17.49 -5.55
C ASP A 110 16.90 -18.46 -5.16
N THR A 111 17.31 -18.42 -3.89
CA THR A 111 18.38 -19.30 -3.41
C THR A 111 17.94 -20.70 -3.02
N SER A 112 16.63 -20.99 -3.05
CA SER A 112 16.13 -22.36 -3.00
C SER A 112 16.43 -23.12 -4.30
N VAL A 113 16.58 -22.39 -5.42
CA VAL A 113 16.92 -22.94 -6.73
C VAL A 113 18.41 -22.78 -7.04
N PHE A 114 18.97 -21.60 -6.81
CA PHE A 114 20.38 -21.32 -7.08
C PHE A 114 21.22 -21.27 -5.80
N ARG A 115 22.38 -21.95 -5.81
CA ARG A 115 23.35 -21.80 -4.72
C ARG A 115 23.80 -20.33 -4.62
N TYR A 116 24.09 -19.86 -3.41
CA TYR A 116 24.50 -18.47 -3.14
C TYR A 116 25.56 -17.94 -4.11
N ARG A 117 26.64 -18.70 -4.35
CA ARG A 117 27.71 -18.33 -5.30
C ARG A 117 27.23 -18.11 -6.74
N ILE A 118 26.21 -18.88 -7.17
CA ILE A 118 25.64 -18.78 -8.51
C ILE A 118 24.74 -17.54 -8.58
N ALA A 119 23.89 -17.33 -7.58
CA ALA A 119 23.06 -16.14 -7.49
C ALA A 119 23.91 -14.85 -7.43
N ASP A 120 25.01 -14.86 -6.70
CA ASP A 120 25.97 -13.75 -6.66
C ASP A 120 26.60 -13.48 -8.03
N SER A 121 27.04 -14.53 -8.73
CA SER A 121 27.59 -14.43 -10.10
C SER A 121 26.56 -13.86 -11.09
N ILE A 122 25.30 -14.32 -11.02
CA ILE A 122 24.19 -13.79 -11.83
C ILE A 122 23.97 -12.31 -11.52
N GLY A 123 23.90 -11.92 -10.24
CA GLY A 123 23.74 -10.54 -9.82
C GLY A 123 24.85 -9.63 -10.33
N ASN A 124 26.11 -10.06 -10.21
CA ASN A 124 27.27 -9.33 -10.72
C ASN A 124 27.24 -9.19 -12.25
N ALA A 125 26.84 -10.23 -12.98
CA ALA A 125 26.68 -10.18 -14.43
C ALA A 125 25.58 -9.18 -14.86
N ILE A 126 24.45 -9.17 -14.15
CA ILE A 126 23.35 -8.20 -14.35
C ILE A 126 23.86 -6.77 -14.11
N LEU A 127 24.53 -6.50 -12.99
CA LEU A 127 25.07 -5.18 -12.70
C LEU A 127 26.09 -4.73 -13.76
N SER A 128 26.94 -5.63 -14.24
CA SER A 128 27.89 -5.35 -15.32
C SER A 128 27.19 -4.96 -16.62
N LYS A 129 26.18 -5.71 -17.05
CA LYS A 129 25.37 -5.40 -18.24
C LYS A 129 24.69 -4.03 -18.14
N LEU A 130 24.11 -3.73 -16.97
CA LEU A 130 23.45 -2.45 -16.71
C LEU A 130 24.45 -1.28 -16.72
N LYS A 131 25.59 -1.44 -16.05
CA LYS A 131 26.66 -0.42 -15.99
C LYS A 131 27.24 -0.12 -17.37
N ASN A 132 27.35 -1.15 -18.21
CA ASN A 132 27.91 -1.03 -19.56
C ASN A 132 26.84 -0.72 -20.62
N HIS A 133 25.60 -0.42 -20.22
CA HIS A 133 24.47 -0.14 -21.11
C HIS A 133 24.22 -1.22 -22.18
N GLN A 134 24.60 -2.47 -21.89
CA GLN A 134 24.44 -3.60 -22.82
C GLN A 134 23.01 -4.12 -22.86
N ASP A 135 22.23 -3.84 -21.82
CA ASP A 135 20.85 -4.30 -21.69
C ASP A 135 20.05 -3.37 -20.78
N SER A 136 18.72 -3.48 -20.84
CA SER A 136 17.78 -2.76 -19.98
C SER A 136 17.49 -3.55 -18.70
N PHE A 137 17.10 -2.84 -17.63
CA PHE A 137 16.69 -3.50 -16.39
C PHE A 137 15.42 -4.33 -16.60
N GLU A 138 14.52 -3.83 -17.43
CA GLU A 138 13.23 -4.42 -17.75
C GLU A 138 13.42 -5.76 -18.47
N HIS A 139 14.29 -5.81 -19.48
CA HIS A 139 14.61 -7.05 -20.18
C HIS A 139 15.30 -8.05 -19.24
N LEU A 140 16.33 -7.63 -18.49
CA LEU A 140 17.01 -8.50 -17.53
C LEU A 140 16.06 -9.03 -16.44
N ALA A 141 15.08 -8.24 -16.00
CA ALA A 141 14.05 -8.68 -15.07
C ALA A 141 13.14 -9.76 -15.66
N GLN A 142 12.75 -9.63 -16.93
CA GLN A 142 11.98 -10.68 -17.61
C GLN A 142 12.80 -11.97 -17.80
N THR A 143 14.10 -11.84 -18.09
CA THR A 143 14.97 -12.97 -18.38
C THR A 143 15.40 -13.73 -17.11
N TYR A 144 15.75 -13.01 -16.05
CA TYR A 144 16.43 -13.60 -14.89
C TYR A 144 15.61 -13.58 -13.60
N SER A 145 14.59 -12.71 -13.48
CA SER A 145 13.85 -12.64 -12.22
C SER A 145 12.99 -13.87 -12.02
N MET A 146 13.09 -14.45 -10.83
CA MET A 146 12.33 -15.61 -10.36
C MET A 146 11.17 -15.20 -9.45
N GLY A 147 10.98 -13.88 -9.23
CA GLY A 147 9.85 -13.34 -8.51
C GLY A 147 8.64 -13.07 -9.41
N GLY A 148 7.48 -12.83 -8.79
CA GLY A 148 6.24 -12.52 -9.52
C GLY A 148 6.29 -11.20 -10.32
N GLU A 149 7.22 -10.31 -9.99
CA GLU A 149 7.48 -9.08 -10.73
C GLU A 149 8.10 -9.29 -12.12
N SER A 150 8.59 -10.49 -12.43
CA SER A 150 9.02 -10.84 -13.80
C SER A 150 7.91 -10.54 -14.84
N ALA A 151 6.65 -10.82 -14.50
CA ALA A 151 5.47 -10.53 -15.33
C ALA A 151 5.25 -9.03 -15.58
N THR A 152 5.81 -8.16 -14.72
CA THR A 152 5.75 -6.69 -14.86
C THR A 152 7.08 -6.12 -15.29
N ARG A 153 7.98 -6.94 -15.85
CA ARG A 153 9.34 -6.53 -16.26
C ARG A 153 10.12 -5.92 -15.09
N GLY A 154 9.92 -6.48 -13.91
CA GLY A 154 10.51 -6.04 -12.65
C GLY A 154 9.78 -4.89 -11.97
N ASP A 155 8.81 -4.20 -12.60
CA ASP A 155 8.16 -3.03 -12.00
C ASP A 155 7.26 -3.42 -10.82
N LEU A 156 7.62 -2.94 -9.62
CA LEU A 156 6.82 -3.09 -8.40
C LEU A 156 5.88 -1.90 -8.16
N GLY A 157 6.00 -0.84 -8.96
CA GLY A 157 5.27 0.41 -8.81
C GLY A 157 5.81 1.27 -7.67
N TRP A 158 4.96 2.18 -7.19
CA TRP A 158 5.24 2.97 -5.99
C TRP A 158 4.95 2.14 -4.74
N VAL A 159 5.99 1.90 -3.96
CA VAL A 159 5.94 1.17 -2.68
C VAL A 159 6.20 2.13 -1.53
N ALA A 160 5.46 1.98 -0.44
CA ALA A 160 5.63 2.81 0.73
C ALA A 160 6.92 2.47 1.48
N ARG A 161 7.57 3.46 2.09
CA ARG A 161 8.63 3.19 3.07
C ARG A 161 8.06 2.30 4.18
N GLY A 162 8.80 1.25 4.52
CA GLY A 162 8.38 0.22 5.48
C GLY A 162 7.60 -0.94 4.87
N SER A 163 7.30 -0.91 3.56
CA SER A 163 6.59 -2.01 2.87
C SER A 163 7.52 -3.01 2.17
N VAL A 164 8.83 -2.82 2.25
CA VAL A 164 9.86 -3.74 1.77
C VAL A 164 10.75 -4.18 2.93
N ILE A 165 11.62 -5.17 2.73
CA ILE A 165 12.51 -5.63 3.79
C ILE A 165 13.42 -4.49 4.27
N PRO A 166 13.76 -4.42 5.57
CA PRO A 166 14.50 -3.30 6.15
C PRO A 166 15.81 -2.97 5.43
N ALA A 167 16.51 -3.98 4.93
CA ALA A 167 17.76 -3.79 4.20
C ALA A 167 17.58 -3.05 2.86
N ILE A 168 16.47 -3.28 2.14
CA ILE A 168 16.14 -2.54 0.92
C ILE A 168 15.78 -1.10 1.29
N ASP A 169 14.92 -0.90 2.28
CA ASP A 169 14.50 0.43 2.73
C ASP A 169 15.70 1.32 3.15
N GLN A 170 16.67 0.75 3.87
CA GLN A 170 17.87 1.46 4.29
C GLN A 170 18.72 1.92 3.10
N LYS A 171 18.80 1.11 2.03
CA LYS A 171 19.50 1.49 0.80
C LYS A 171 18.69 2.51 -0.01
N LEU A 172 17.38 2.32 -0.16
CA LEU A 172 16.49 3.28 -0.83
C LEU A 172 16.54 4.67 -0.19
N ALA A 173 16.68 4.75 1.14
CA ALA A 173 16.80 6.03 1.84
C ALA A 173 18.04 6.84 1.45
N LYS A 174 19.06 6.20 0.85
CA LYS A 174 20.31 6.83 0.42
C LYS A 174 20.47 6.86 -1.12
N ALA A 175 19.60 6.14 -1.82
CA ALA A 175 19.65 5.99 -3.27
C ALA A 175 19.11 7.22 -4.00
N LYS A 176 19.65 7.47 -5.18
CA LYS A 176 19.17 8.46 -6.15
C LYS A 176 18.42 7.78 -7.28
N LYS A 177 17.60 8.54 -8.01
CA LYS A 177 16.93 8.05 -9.21
C LYS A 177 17.97 7.45 -10.17
N GLY A 178 17.73 6.23 -10.62
CA GLY A 178 18.59 5.46 -11.50
C GLY A 178 19.52 4.49 -10.76
N ASP A 179 19.73 4.64 -9.45
CA ASP A 179 20.63 3.76 -8.70
C ASP A 179 20.13 2.32 -8.70
N VAL A 180 21.08 1.39 -8.87
CA VAL A 180 20.86 -0.05 -8.82
C VAL A 180 21.74 -0.65 -7.74
N PHE A 181 21.19 -1.51 -6.88
CA PHE A 181 21.94 -2.15 -5.81
C PHE A 181 21.42 -3.55 -5.49
N MET A 182 22.30 -4.38 -4.92
CA MET A 182 21.99 -5.74 -4.47
C MET A 182 21.72 -5.79 -2.96
N VAL A 183 20.78 -6.63 -2.53
CA VAL A 183 20.46 -6.92 -1.12
C VAL A 183 20.20 -8.41 -0.96
N TRP A 184 20.84 -9.01 0.03
CA TRP A 184 20.58 -10.40 0.41
C TRP A 184 19.45 -10.50 1.43
N SER A 185 18.64 -11.54 1.29
CA SER A 185 17.61 -11.96 2.23
C SER A 185 17.72 -13.45 2.49
N ALA A 186 16.95 -13.98 3.44
CA ALA A 186 16.88 -15.43 3.69
C ALA A 186 16.42 -16.23 2.47
N ASN A 187 15.60 -15.63 1.59
CA ASN A 187 15.00 -16.30 0.45
C ASN A 187 15.82 -16.14 -0.84
N GLY A 188 16.78 -15.21 -0.88
CA GLY A 188 17.60 -14.98 -2.06
C GLY A 188 18.14 -13.57 -2.23
N LEU A 189 18.63 -13.30 -3.43
CA LEU A 189 19.25 -12.05 -3.85
C LEU A 189 18.23 -11.13 -4.51
N HIS A 190 18.15 -9.90 -4.03
CA HIS A 190 17.33 -8.83 -4.59
C HIS A 190 18.23 -7.83 -5.30
N ILE A 191 18.06 -7.62 -6.60
CA ILE A 191 18.66 -6.50 -7.33
C ILE A 191 17.55 -5.45 -7.52
N ILE A 192 17.72 -4.28 -6.92
CA ILE A 192 16.71 -3.23 -6.87
C ILE A 192 17.18 -2.00 -7.65
N LYS A 193 16.30 -1.41 -8.45
CA LYS A 193 16.50 -0.12 -9.13
C LYS A 193 15.50 0.91 -8.61
N LEU A 194 15.98 2.07 -8.19
CA LEU A 194 15.11 3.22 -7.90
C LEU A 194 14.78 3.94 -9.22
N THR A 195 13.54 3.83 -9.69
CA THR A 195 13.17 4.30 -11.03
C THR A 195 12.75 5.77 -11.08
N GLU A 196 12.25 6.31 -9.97
CA GLU A 196 11.85 7.71 -9.86
C GLU A 196 12.37 8.37 -8.58
N VAL A 197 12.34 9.70 -8.55
CA VAL A 197 12.62 10.46 -7.32
C VAL A 197 11.57 10.10 -6.28
N PRO A 198 11.96 9.75 -5.04
CA PRO A 198 11.01 9.45 -3.98
C PRO A 198 10.05 10.61 -3.76
N LYS A 199 8.77 10.31 -3.59
CA LYS A 199 7.73 11.33 -3.34
C LYS A 199 7.14 11.17 -1.96
N GLN A 200 6.80 12.28 -1.32
CA GLN A 200 5.92 12.25 -0.16
C GLN A 200 4.48 12.35 -0.64
N ASP A 201 3.64 11.45 -0.17
CA ASP A 201 2.24 11.36 -0.56
C ASP A 201 1.38 11.21 0.70
N HIS A 202 0.21 11.85 0.73
CA HIS A 202 -0.71 11.83 1.86
C HIS A 202 -1.78 10.75 1.74
N GLY A 203 -1.70 9.91 0.71
CA GLY A 203 -2.79 9.03 0.30
C GLY A 203 -3.51 9.66 -0.87
#